data_AF-U6N2U3-F1
#
_entry.id   AF-U6N2U3-F1
#
_cell.length_a   1.000
_cell.length_b   1.000
_cell.length_c   1.000
_cell.angle_alpha   90.00
_cell.angle_beta   90.00
_cell.angle_gamma   90.00
#
_symmetry.space_group_name_H-M   'P 1'
#
loop_
_entity.id
_entity.type
_entity.pdbx_description
1 polymer ?
#
loop_
_entity_poly.entity_id
_entity_poly.type
_entity_poly.pdbx_seq_one_letter_code
_entity_poly.pdbx_strand_id
1 'polypeptide(L)'
;PAAAPAAAAAAPAAAAAAAAAPAAAAAAAAAGGDVGSRALEILRRGYGETRSFGSSTALVVLHEGQQQIGIANVGDSALILLRRQLVYRMTCVFRTAEQQHEFNCPFQLSRLPQPGDYELLRCSGKQALLQLLQRAAAAALPQDTPEAAAVATVAVQEGDLLLLGTDGLFDNLFDHEICAIASFFLSPKEAAILGDPSLATSATDAARAIGEAAAHRSRSSTERTPFMKHARQEGAFFTGGKMDDITVVACWVTSPDSLLSNSEDISGFQGAAAVSRDC
;
A
#
# COMPACT_ATOMS: atom_id res chain seq x y z
N PRO A 1 39.25 51.58 6.69
CA PRO A 1 40.26 50.73 7.35
C PRO A 1 39.61 49.83 8.41
N ALA A 2 39.75 48.52 8.20
CA ALA A 2 39.51 47.40 9.11
C ALA A 2 38.06 47.13 9.57
N ALA A 3 37.44 46.21 8.83
CA ALA A 3 36.33 45.36 9.25
C ALA A 3 36.75 44.48 10.44
N ALA A 4 35.82 44.31 11.39
CA ALA A 4 35.92 43.31 12.45
C ALA A 4 35.49 41.92 11.91
N PRO A 5 36.11 40.82 12.36
CA PRO A 5 35.90 39.50 11.78
C PRO A 5 34.60 38.84 12.27
N ALA A 6 33.92 38.17 11.33
CA ALA A 6 32.74 37.37 11.55
C ALA A 6 33.05 36.11 12.38
N ALA A 7 32.25 35.88 13.42
CA ALA A 7 32.26 34.66 14.19
C ALA A 7 31.65 33.52 13.37
N ALA A 8 32.41 32.45 13.16
CA ALA A 8 31.96 31.21 12.56
C ALA A 8 30.99 30.49 13.50
N ALA A 9 29.71 30.46 13.16
CA ALA A 9 28.72 29.61 13.82
C ALA A 9 28.78 28.20 13.20
N ALA A 10 29.23 27.23 14.00
CA ALA A 10 29.26 25.83 13.63
C ALA A 10 27.84 25.27 13.43
N ALA A 11 27.63 24.59 12.31
CA ALA A 11 26.41 23.83 12.03
C ALA A 11 26.32 22.60 12.95
N PRO A 12 25.15 22.29 13.54
CA PRO A 12 24.99 21.03 14.25
C PRO A 12 24.80 19.88 13.25
N ALA A 13 25.61 18.83 13.43
CA ALA A 13 25.54 17.58 12.70
C ALA A 13 24.17 16.91 12.91
N ALA A 14 23.43 16.70 11.83
CA ALA A 14 22.21 15.89 11.84
C ALA A 14 22.60 14.42 11.96
N ALA A 15 22.28 13.83 13.11
CA ALA A 15 22.45 12.41 13.39
C ALA A 15 21.46 11.60 12.53
N ALA A 16 22.01 10.76 11.66
CA ALA A 16 21.29 9.71 10.96
C ALA A 16 20.81 8.65 11.97
N ALA A 17 19.51 8.59 12.20
CA ALA A 17 18.87 7.50 12.93
C ALA A 17 18.39 6.45 11.92
N ALA A 18 19.28 5.54 11.53
CA ALA A 18 18.90 4.27 10.94
C ALA A 18 18.19 3.43 12.01
N ALA A 19 16.87 3.29 11.89
CA ALA A 19 16.09 2.38 12.72
C ALA A 19 16.20 0.97 12.13
N ALA A 20 17.01 0.14 12.76
CA ALA A 20 17.15 -1.28 12.48
C ALA A 20 15.82 -2.01 12.72
N ALA A 21 15.29 -2.68 11.69
CA ALA A 21 14.22 -3.66 11.83
C ALA A 21 14.77 -4.96 12.48
N PRO A 22 14.02 -5.62 13.38
CA PRO A 22 14.54 -6.74 14.17
C PRO A 22 14.63 -8.03 13.35
N ALA A 23 15.79 -8.67 13.43
CA ALA A 23 16.18 -9.93 12.77
C ALA A 23 15.49 -11.19 13.33
N ALA A 24 14.19 -11.15 13.63
CA ALA A 24 13.48 -12.21 14.36
C ALA A 24 12.33 -12.90 13.59
N ALA A 25 12.31 -12.84 12.25
CA ALA A 25 11.31 -13.54 11.41
C ALA A 25 11.94 -14.52 10.40
N ALA A 26 13.18 -14.96 10.64
CA ALA A 26 13.97 -15.73 9.67
C ALA A 26 13.92 -17.27 9.84
N ALA A 27 12.91 -17.86 10.51
CA ALA A 27 12.92 -19.31 10.73
C ALA A 27 11.53 -19.96 10.74
N ALA A 28 11.00 -20.26 9.55
CA ALA A 28 10.14 -21.43 9.30
C ALA A 28 9.89 -21.60 7.78
N ALA A 29 10.93 -21.92 7.02
CA ALA A 29 10.82 -22.33 5.61
C ALA A 29 11.28 -23.79 5.47
N ALA A 30 10.34 -24.72 5.38
CA ALA A 30 10.61 -26.09 4.92
C ALA A 30 9.35 -26.75 4.35
N ALA A 31 9.48 -27.21 3.09
CA ALA A 31 8.62 -28.14 2.33
C ALA A 31 7.50 -27.60 1.42
N GLY A 32 7.26 -26.30 1.34
CA GLY A 32 6.49 -25.64 0.28
C GLY A 32 7.13 -24.28 0.01
N GLY A 33 7.17 -23.79 -1.24
CA GLY A 33 7.78 -22.50 -1.54
C GLY A 33 7.27 -21.39 -0.61
N ASP A 34 8.15 -20.47 -0.23
CA ASP A 34 7.83 -19.32 0.63
C ASP A 34 6.62 -18.54 0.07
N VAL A 35 5.61 -18.27 0.91
CA VAL A 35 4.32 -17.67 0.49
C VAL A 35 4.54 -16.31 -0.16
N GLY A 36 5.51 -15.53 0.33
CA GLY A 36 5.93 -14.27 -0.28
C GLY A 36 6.43 -14.44 -1.72
N SER A 37 7.25 -15.46 -1.97
CA SER A 37 7.72 -15.79 -3.33
C SER A 37 6.56 -16.10 -4.29
N ARG A 38 5.47 -16.69 -3.79
CA ARG A 38 4.26 -16.94 -4.58
C ARG A 38 3.43 -15.69 -4.84
N ALA A 39 3.35 -14.77 -3.86
CA ALA A 39 2.75 -13.46 -4.09
C ALA A 39 3.50 -12.69 -5.20
N LEU A 40 4.83 -12.79 -5.23
CA LEU A 40 5.65 -12.24 -6.31
C LEU A 40 5.36 -12.92 -7.66
N GLU A 41 5.17 -14.24 -7.70
CA GLU A 41 4.82 -14.94 -8.93
C GLU A 41 3.46 -14.48 -9.49
N ILE A 42 2.47 -14.27 -8.63
CA ILE A 42 1.17 -13.70 -9.01
C ILE A 42 1.36 -12.29 -9.61
N LEU A 43 2.16 -11.45 -8.97
CA LEU A 43 2.48 -10.11 -9.47
C LEU A 43 3.15 -10.15 -10.86
N ARG A 44 4.18 -11.01 -11.01
CA ARG A 44 4.88 -11.21 -12.28
C ARG A 44 3.94 -11.63 -13.40
N ARG A 45 3.07 -12.61 -13.12
CA ARG A 45 2.11 -13.11 -14.09
C ARG A 45 1.12 -12.02 -14.49
N GLY A 46 0.56 -11.31 -13.52
CA GLY A 46 -0.32 -10.18 -13.77
C GLY A 46 0.31 -9.13 -14.68
N TYR A 47 1.54 -8.71 -14.36
CA TYR A 47 2.30 -7.75 -15.17
C TYR A 47 2.58 -8.25 -16.61
N GLY A 48 2.96 -9.53 -16.75
CA GLY A 48 3.20 -10.14 -18.06
C GLY A 48 1.95 -10.19 -18.95
N GLU A 49 0.77 -10.38 -18.37
CA GLU A 49 -0.51 -10.51 -19.07
C GLU A 49 -1.20 -9.15 -19.35
N THR A 50 -0.90 -8.08 -18.61
CA THR A 50 -1.52 -6.74 -18.74
C THR A 50 -1.42 -6.17 -20.15
N ARG A 51 -2.50 -5.99 -20.91
CA ARG A 51 -2.40 -5.46 -22.29
C ARG A 51 -2.53 -3.93 -22.40
N SER A 52 -3.12 -3.31 -21.40
CA SER A 52 -3.38 -1.88 -21.38
C SER A 52 -2.08 -1.08 -21.23
N PHE A 53 -2.01 0.06 -21.93
CA PHE A 53 -0.92 1.01 -21.70
C PHE A 53 -1.17 1.84 -20.44
N GLY A 54 -0.12 2.10 -19.68
CA GLY A 54 -0.19 2.85 -18.44
C GLY A 54 0.86 2.42 -17.44
N SER A 55 0.82 3.02 -16.25
CA SER A 55 1.62 2.62 -15.09
C SER A 55 0.72 2.49 -13.87
N SER A 56 1.13 1.67 -12.91
CA SER A 56 0.44 1.52 -11.63
C SER A 56 1.42 1.07 -10.56
N THR A 57 1.14 1.46 -9.32
CA THR A 57 1.63 0.72 -8.15
C THR A 57 0.88 -0.61 -8.06
N ALA A 58 1.42 -1.59 -7.33
CA ALA A 58 0.79 -2.88 -7.18
C ALA A 58 1.16 -3.55 -5.86
N LEU A 59 0.14 -3.92 -5.08
CA LEU A 59 0.30 -4.68 -3.85
C LEU A 59 -0.48 -6.00 -3.97
N VAL A 60 0.22 -7.12 -3.84
CA VAL A 60 -0.36 -8.45 -3.79
C VAL A 60 -0.19 -9.01 -2.39
N VAL A 61 -1.29 -9.46 -1.79
CA VAL A 61 -1.29 -10.18 -0.51
C VAL A 61 -1.97 -11.52 -0.73
N LEU A 62 -1.26 -12.60 -0.42
CA LEU A 62 -1.72 -13.98 -0.56
C LEU A 62 -1.80 -14.60 0.84
N HIS A 63 -2.99 -14.98 1.28
CA HIS A 63 -3.14 -15.83 2.46
C HIS A 63 -3.12 -17.29 2.04
N GLU A 64 -2.12 -18.04 2.50
CA GLU A 64 -1.99 -19.45 2.18
C GLU A 64 -1.35 -20.23 3.33
N GLY A 65 -1.85 -21.45 3.54
CA GLY A 65 -1.54 -22.22 4.72
C GLY A 65 -2.38 -21.77 5.92
N GLN A 66 -1.99 -22.17 7.13
CA GLN A 66 -2.84 -21.97 8.31
C GLN A 66 -2.69 -20.59 8.96
N GLN A 67 -1.51 -19.95 8.90
CA GLN A 67 -1.22 -18.75 9.71
C GLN A 67 -0.22 -17.79 9.07
N GLN A 68 -0.11 -17.75 7.75
CA GLN A 68 0.85 -16.89 7.06
C GLN A 68 0.22 -16.18 5.86
N ILE A 69 0.68 -14.95 5.65
CA ILE A 69 0.46 -14.20 4.42
C ILE A 69 1.78 -13.97 3.71
N GLY A 70 1.78 -14.09 2.39
CA GLY A 70 2.83 -13.62 1.50
C GLY A 70 2.46 -12.28 0.90
N ILE A 71 3.45 -11.41 0.74
CA ILE A 71 3.27 -10.03 0.27
C ILE A 71 4.28 -9.76 -0.83
N ALA A 72 3.85 -9.09 -1.91
CA ALA A 72 4.71 -8.48 -2.91
C ALA A 72 4.19 -7.07 -3.22
N ASN A 73 5.00 -6.04 -2.95
CA ASN A 73 4.64 -4.64 -3.14
C ASN A 73 5.57 -3.94 -4.13
N VAL A 74 5.01 -3.20 -5.09
CA VAL A 74 5.69 -2.26 -5.97
C VAL A 74 5.03 -0.89 -5.82
N GLY A 75 5.80 0.09 -5.32
CA GLY A 75 5.33 1.46 -5.10
C GLY A 75 4.94 1.76 -3.67
N ASP A 76 4.01 2.69 -3.48
CA ASP A 76 3.60 3.25 -2.19
C ASP A 76 2.15 2.92 -1.79
N SER A 77 1.53 1.94 -2.46
CA SER A 77 0.45 1.18 -1.82
C SER A 77 1.01 0.44 -0.60
N ALA A 78 0.18 0.22 0.42
CA ALA A 78 0.64 -0.40 1.65
C ALA A 78 -0.38 -1.36 2.28
N LEU A 79 0.17 -2.39 2.96
CA LEU A 79 -0.55 -3.21 3.92
C LEU A 79 -0.15 -2.77 5.32
N ILE A 80 -1.15 -2.61 6.20
CA ILE A 80 -0.98 -2.53 7.64
C ILE A 80 -1.73 -3.69 8.31
N LEU A 81 -1.01 -4.45 9.14
CA LEU A 81 -1.55 -5.54 9.95
C LEU A 81 -1.79 -5.01 11.36
N LEU A 82 -3.06 -4.98 11.76
CA LEU A 82 -3.49 -4.49 13.06
C LEU A 82 -3.87 -5.66 13.97
N ARG A 83 -3.37 -5.65 15.20
CA ARG A 83 -3.66 -6.64 16.23
C ARG A 83 -4.10 -5.99 17.53
N ARG A 84 -5.15 -6.56 18.14
CA ARG A 84 -5.63 -6.19 19.48
C ARG A 84 -4.59 -6.57 20.52
N GLN A 85 -4.15 -5.61 21.31
CA GLN A 85 -3.26 -5.85 22.46
C GLN A 85 -4.05 -5.86 23.77
N LEU A 86 -3.41 -6.27 24.87
CA LEU A 86 -4.02 -6.40 26.20
C LEU A 86 -4.68 -5.11 26.73
N VAL A 87 -4.32 -3.94 26.21
CA VAL A 87 -4.94 -2.64 26.55
C VAL A 87 -6.22 -2.39 25.73
N TYR A 88 -6.77 -3.42 25.07
CA TYR A 88 -7.96 -3.39 24.21
C TYR A 88 -7.87 -2.43 23.02
N ARG A 89 -6.66 -1.99 22.66
CA ARG A 89 -6.38 -1.14 21.50
C ARG A 89 -5.82 -1.95 20.35
N MET A 90 -6.24 -1.60 19.14
CA MET A 90 -5.57 -2.06 17.93
C MET A 90 -4.22 -1.37 17.80
N THR A 91 -3.21 -2.15 17.44
CA THR A 91 -1.85 -1.66 17.22
C THR A 91 -1.32 -2.22 15.91
N CYS A 92 -0.53 -1.43 15.21
CA CYS A 92 0.22 -1.89 14.04
C CYS A 92 1.31 -2.87 14.49
N VAL A 93 1.20 -4.13 14.07
CA VAL A 93 2.24 -5.15 14.31
C VAL A 93 3.15 -5.35 13.10
N PHE A 94 2.67 -4.99 11.91
CA PHE A 94 3.45 -5.00 10.68
C PHE A 94 2.91 -3.97 9.69
N ARG A 95 3.82 -3.32 8.96
CA ARG A 95 3.51 -2.42 7.84
C ARG A 95 4.51 -2.67 6.72
N THR A 96 4.06 -2.72 5.48
CA THR A 96 4.96 -2.73 4.32
C THR A 96 5.70 -1.41 4.19
N ALA A 97 6.96 -1.46 3.77
CA ALA A 97 7.69 -0.26 3.38
C ALA A 97 7.19 0.24 2.02
N GLU A 98 7.00 1.55 1.92
CA GLU A 98 6.70 2.24 0.67
C GLU A 98 7.98 2.34 -0.18
N GLN A 99 7.85 2.18 -1.49
CA GLN A 99 8.95 2.25 -2.44
C GLN A 99 8.80 3.47 -3.32
N GLN A 100 9.77 4.38 -3.25
CA GLN A 100 9.80 5.60 -4.04
C GLN A 100 11.23 5.87 -4.57
N HIS A 101 11.32 6.40 -5.79
CA HIS A 101 12.57 6.90 -6.36
C HIS A 101 12.94 8.26 -5.76
N GLU A 102 11.92 9.11 -5.61
CA GLU A 102 11.95 10.41 -4.97
C GLU A 102 10.60 10.66 -4.27
N PHE A 103 10.50 11.69 -3.43
CA PHE A 103 9.25 12.03 -2.76
C PHE A 103 8.07 12.15 -3.73
N ASN A 104 7.01 11.39 -3.46
CA ASN A 104 5.80 11.34 -4.30
C ASN A 104 6.09 10.88 -5.75
N CYS A 105 7.17 10.12 -5.96
CA CYS A 105 7.53 9.44 -7.20
C CYS A 105 7.72 7.93 -6.91
N PRO A 106 6.62 7.16 -6.83
CA PRO A 106 6.70 5.75 -6.48
C PRO A 106 7.34 4.89 -7.57
N PHE A 107 7.80 3.72 -7.15
CA PHE A 107 8.06 2.63 -8.09
C PHE A 107 6.74 2.23 -8.77
N GLN A 108 6.76 2.03 -10.09
CA GLN A 108 5.53 1.75 -10.84
C GLN A 108 5.75 0.74 -11.98
N LEU A 109 4.93 -0.30 -12.00
CA LEU A 109 4.89 -1.25 -13.10
C LEU A 109 4.25 -0.60 -14.32
N SER A 110 4.98 -0.54 -15.42
CA SER A 110 4.59 0.23 -16.60
C SER A 110 4.53 -0.63 -17.86
N ARG A 111 3.47 -0.48 -18.66
CA ARG A 111 3.45 -0.97 -20.04
C ARG A 111 3.35 0.22 -20.98
N LEU A 112 4.48 0.54 -21.62
CA LEU A 112 4.58 1.65 -22.56
C LEU A 112 4.32 1.20 -24.00
N PRO A 113 3.71 2.06 -24.84
CA PRO A 113 3.59 1.82 -26.27
C PRO A 113 4.95 1.57 -26.91
N GLN A 114 5.03 0.57 -27.77
CA GLN A 114 6.24 0.20 -28.49
C GLN A 114 6.33 0.92 -29.84
N PRO A 115 7.50 0.94 -30.52
CA PRO A 115 7.63 1.61 -31.82
C PRO A 115 6.58 1.20 -32.87
N GLY A 116 6.07 -0.04 -32.80
CA GLY A 116 4.97 -0.49 -33.66
C GLY A 116 3.62 0.23 -33.41
N ASP A 117 3.41 0.76 -32.20
CA ASP A 117 2.19 1.47 -31.79
C ASP A 117 2.25 2.98 -32.09
N TYR A 118 3.41 3.49 -32.50
CA TYR A 118 3.66 4.94 -32.63
C TYR A 118 2.79 5.59 -33.72
N GLU A 119 2.49 4.86 -34.78
CA GLU A 119 1.57 5.34 -35.83
C GLU A 119 0.16 5.56 -35.27
N LEU A 120 -0.33 4.64 -34.44
CA LEU A 120 -1.62 4.78 -33.78
C LEU A 120 -1.62 6.01 -32.86
N LEU A 121 -0.58 6.20 -32.06
CA LEU A 121 -0.44 7.40 -31.20
C LEU A 121 -0.42 8.69 -32.02
N ARG A 122 0.29 8.70 -33.16
CA ARG A 122 0.36 9.84 -34.07
C ARG A 122 -1.02 10.18 -34.63
N CYS A 123 -1.75 9.19 -35.14
CA CYS A 123 -3.09 9.33 -35.68
C CYS A 123 -4.11 9.74 -34.61
N SER A 124 -3.95 9.31 -33.36
CA SER A 124 -4.77 9.74 -32.22
C SER A 124 -4.39 11.12 -31.65
N GLY A 125 -3.49 11.87 -32.31
CA GLY A 125 -3.10 13.21 -31.86
C GLY A 125 -2.20 13.25 -30.61
N LYS A 126 -1.67 12.11 -30.16
CA LYS A 126 -0.85 11.99 -28.94
C LYS A 126 0.63 12.32 -29.21
N GLN A 127 0.91 13.42 -29.92
CA GLN A 127 2.26 13.79 -30.34
C GLN A 127 3.22 14.05 -29.17
N ALA A 128 2.76 14.68 -28.10
CA ALA A 128 3.58 14.94 -26.92
C ALA A 128 4.04 13.64 -26.23
N LEU A 129 3.12 12.67 -26.08
CA LEU A 129 3.44 11.35 -25.55
C LEU A 129 4.43 10.61 -26.45
N LEU A 130 4.24 10.67 -27.77
CA LEU A 130 5.16 10.06 -28.73
C LEU A 130 6.59 10.63 -28.59
N GLN A 131 6.73 11.95 -28.50
CA GLN A 131 8.03 12.59 -28.30
C GLN A 131 8.68 12.17 -26.98
N LEU A 132 7.90 12.05 -25.90
CA LEU A 132 8.39 11.58 -24.61
C LEU A 132 8.87 10.13 -24.69
N LEU A 133 8.09 9.23 -25.31
CA LEU A 133 8.46 7.83 -25.51
C LEU A 133 9.74 7.68 -26.35
N GLN A 134 9.88 8.46 -27.42
CA GLN A 134 11.09 8.47 -28.25
C GLN A 134 12.32 8.94 -27.46
N ARG A 135 12.17 9.97 -26.63
CA ARG A 135 13.25 10.45 -25.75
C ARG A 135 13.62 9.41 -24.69
N ALA A 136 12.62 8.80 -24.04
CA ALA A 136 12.84 7.76 -23.03
C ALA A 136 13.54 6.53 -23.62
N ALA A 137 13.13 6.10 -24.82
CA ALA A 137 13.77 5.01 -25.56
C ALA A 137 15.21 5.35 -25.95
N ALA A 138 15.46 6.56 -26.47
CA ALA A 138 16.80 7.02 -26.82
C ALA A 138 17.72 7.16 -25.60
N ALA A 139 17.17 7.53 -24.44
CA ALA A 139 17.89 7.63 -23.17
C ALA A 139 18.02 6.29 -22.43
N ALA A 140 17.43 5.21 -22.95
CA ALA A 140 17.39 3.89 -22.31
C ALA A 140 16.98 3.96 -20.83
N LEU A 141 15.96 4.77 -20.51
CA LEU A 141 15.50 4.94 -19.13
C LEU A 141 15.04 3.58 -18.57
N PRO A 142 15.54 3.18 -17.38
CA PRO A 142 15.13 1.94 -16.75
C PRO A 142 13.64 2.01 -16.39
N GLN A 143 12.95 0.88 -16.57
CA GLN A 143 11.58 0.70 -16.12
C GLN A 143 11.58 -0.19 -14.89
N ASP A 144 10.69 0.10 -13.94
CA ASP A 144 10.49 -0.80 -12.81
C ASP A 144 9.89 -2.12 -13.29
N THR A 145 10.36 -3.19 -12.68
CA THR A 145 9.95 -4.56 -13.00
C THR A 145 9.43 -5.23 -11.73
N PRO A 146 8.65 -6.31 -11.84
CA PRO A 146 8.22 -7.07 -10.67
C PRO A 146 9.37 -7.52 -9.77
N GLU A 147 10.59 -7.68 -10.32
CA GLU A 147 11.80 -8.02 -9.58
C GLU A 147 12.21 -6.97 -8.54
N ALA A 148 11.76 -5.71 -8.70
CA ALA A 148 11.97 -4.65 -7.71
C ALA A 148 11.01 -4.72 -6.52
N ALA A 149 10.03 -5.64 -6.53
CA ALA A 149 9.01 -5.72 -5.49
C ALA A 149 9.64 -6.02 -4.12
N ALA A 150 9.15 -5.32 -3.10
CA ALA A 150 9.41 -5.68 -1.71
C ALA A 150 8.58 -6.93 -1.37
N VAL A 151 9.27 -8.04 -1.08
CA VAL A 151 8.64 -9.32 -0.74
C VAL A 151 8.77 -9.61 0.74
N ALA A 152 7.68 -10.05 1.36
CA ALA A 152 7.66 -10.45 2.76
C ALA A 152 6.71 -11.62 3.02
N THR A 153 7.01 -12.39 4.07
CA THR A 153 6.11 -13.40 4.63
C THR A 153 5.87 -13.05 6.09
N VAL A 154 4.61 -12.94 6.49
CA VAL A 154 4.20 -12.47 7.82
C VAL A 154 3.24 -13.46 8.45
N ALA A 155 3.48 -13.79 9.71
CA ALA A 155 2.57 -14.62 10.49
C ALA A 155 1.34 -13.82 10.95
N VAL A 156 0.16 -14.40 10.75
CA VAL A 156 -1.13 -13.81 11.14
C VAL A 156 -1.81 -14.63 12.22
N GLN A 157 -2.66 -13.99 13.00
CA GLN A 157 -3.41 -14.59 14.09
C GLN A 157 -4.89 -14.30 13.94
N GLU A 158 -5.72 -15.21 14.43
CA GLU A 158 -7.17 -15.00 14.45
C GLU A 158 -7.54 -13.76 15.28
N GLY A 159 -8.33 -12.88 14.67
CA GLY A 159 -8.67 -11.56 15.20
C GLY A 159 -7.81 -10.41 14.66
N ASP A 160 -6.77 -10.72 13.86
CA ASP A 160 -6.02 -9.68 13.15
C ASP A 160 -6.89 -9.02 12.06
N LEU A 161 -6.69 -7.71 11.87
CA LEU A 161 -7.26 -6.94 10.78
C LEU A 161 -6.14 -6.59 9.79
N LEU A 162 -6.24 -7.13 8.57
CA LEU A 162 -5.44 -6.71 7.43
C LEU A 162 -6.13 -5.49 6.81
N LEU A 163 -5.38 -4.42 6.60
CA LEU A 163 -5.87 -3.23 5.89
C LEU A 163 -4.88 -2.89 4.78
N LEU A 164 -5.31 -3.05 3.54
CA LEU A 164 -4.58 -2.67 2.35
C LEU A 164 -5.15 -1.34 1.85
N GLY A 165 -4.30 -0.45 1.38
CA GLY A 165 -4.76 0.79 0.78
C GLY A 165 -3.77 1.40 -0.21
N THR A 166 -4.29 2.30 -1.03
CA THR A 166 -3.48 3.19 -1.87
C THR A 166 -2.83 4.29 -1.03
N ASP A 167 -1.86 4.99 -1.62
CA ASP A 167 -1.25 6.19 -1.05
C ASP A 167 -2.31 7.22 -0.60
N GLY A 168 -3.42 7.37 -1.33
CA GLY A 168 -4.54 8.23 -0.92
C GLY A 168 -5.05 8.00 0.52
N LEU A 169 -4.98 6.77 1.06
CA LEU A 169 -5.23 6.50 2.48
C LEU A 169 -4.08 7.00 3.37
N PHE A 170 -2.87 6.52 3.08
CA PHE A 170 -1.70 6.68 3.94
C PHE A 170 -1.04 8.06 3.89
N ASP A 171 -1.30 8.83 2.84
CA ASP A 171 -0.94 10.23 2.72
C ASP A 171 -1.78 11.13 3.61
N ASN A 172 -2.99 10.67 3.95
CA ASN A 172 -3.97 11.47 4.67
C ASN A 172 -4.11 11.04 6.14
N LEU A 173 -4.05 9.76 6.48
CA LEU A 173 -4.15 9.30 7.87
C LEU A 173 -2.83 8.73 8.40
N PHE A 174 -2.44 9.16 9.61
CA PHE A 174 -1.33 8.52 10.31
C PHE A 174 -1.74 7.13 10.85
N ASP A 175 -0.77 6.22 10.96
CA ASP A 175 -0.96 4.87 11.49
C ASP A 175 -1.65 4.85 12.86
N HIS A 176 -1.34 5.81 13.73
CA HIS A 176 -1.97 5.90 15.06
C HIS A 176 -3.44 6.31 14.99
N GLU A 177 -3.84 7.09 13.98
CA GLU A 177 -5.25 7.44 13.73
C GLU A 177 -6.01 6.24 13.17
N ILE A 178 -5.40 5.51 12.22
CA ILE A 178 -5.95 4.25 11.71
C ILE A 178 -6.14 3.25 12.86
N CYS A 179 -5.14 3.07 13.73
CA CYS A 179 -5.22 2.22 14.91
C CYS A 179 -6.32 2.68 15.88
N ALA A 180 -6.49 4.00 16.08
CA ALA A 180 -7.52 4.54 16.95
C ALA A 180 -8.94 4.27 16.41
N ILE A 181 -9.16 4.47 15.12
CA ILE A 181 -10.43 4.13 14.45
C ILE A 181 -10.67 2.62 14.54
N ALA A 182 -9.68 1.80 14.18
CA ALA A 182 -9.79 0.35 14.22
C ALA A 182 -10.03 -0.21 15.63
N SER A 183 -9.66 0.52 16.68
CA SER A 183 -9.90 0.11 18.06
C SER A 183 -11.40 0.04 18.41
N PHE A 184 -12.28 0.72 17.66
CA PHE A 184 -13.73 0.62 17.82
C PHE A 184 -14.35 -0.63 17.16
N PHE A 185 -13.61 -1.31 16.29
CA PHE A 185 -14.13 -2.48 15.59
C PHE A 185 -13.99 -3.74 16.45
N LEU A 186 -14.94 -4.66 16.33
CA LEU A 186 -14.87 -5.99 16.93
C LEU A 186 -14.70 -7.04 15.83
N SER A 187 -13.67 -7.85 15.97
CA SER A 187 -13.49 -9.03 15.12
C SER A 187 -14.57 -10.09 15.40
N PRO A 188 -14.84 -11.01 14.46
CA PRO A 188 -15.75 -12.13 14.69
C PRO A 188 -15.39 -12.96 15.93
N LYS A 189 -14.10 -13.16 16.19
CA LYS A 189 -13.58 -13.83 17.39
C LYS A 189 -13.96 -13.08 18.67
N GLU A 190 -13.77 -11.76 18.71
CA GLU A 190 -14.10 -10.95 19.88
C GLU A 190 -15.61 -10.92 20.14
N ALA A 191 -16.42 -10.82 19.08
CA ALA A 191 -17.88 -10.90 19.18
C ALA A 191 -18.35 -12.26 19.74
N ALA A 192 -17.71 -13.36 19.30
CA ALA A 192 -17.99 -14.70 19.83
C ALA A 192 -17.62 -14.83 21.32
N ILE A 193 -16.50 -14.24 21.77
CA ILE A 193 -16.11 -14.20 23.19
C ILE A 193 -17.16 -13.44 24.03
N LEU A 194 -17.77 -12.39 23.47
CA LEU A 194 -18.84 -11.63 24.12
C LEU A 194 -20.20 -12.35 24.08
N GLY A 195 -20.32 -13.46 23.36
CA GLY A 195 -21.55 -14.24 23.24
C GLY A 195 -22.60 -13.63 22.30
N ASP A 196 -22.23 -12.61 21.52
CA ASP A 196 -23.12 -11.96 20.54
C ASP A 196 -22.38 -11.71 19.22
N PRO A 197 -22.51 -12.61 18.23
CA PRO A 197 -21.90 -12.45 16.92
C PRO A 197 -22.33 -11.20 16.15
N SER A 198 -23.50 -10.61 16.47
CA SER A 198 -23.99 -9.40 15.78
C SER A 198 -23.17 -8.15 16.10
N LEU A 199 -22.34 -8.20 17.16
CA LEU A 199 -21.41 -7.15 17.51
C LEU A 199 -20.19 -7.09 16.60
N ALA A 200 -19.94 -8.12 15.78
CA ALA A 200 -18.81 -8.15 14.87
C ALA A 200 -18.93 -7.03 13.82
N THR A 201 -17.90 -6.22 13.69
CA THR A 201 -17.81 -5.21 12.64
C THR A 201 -17.43 -5.90 11.34
N SER A 202 -18.24 -5.75 10.29
CA SER A 202 -17.91 -6.32 8.98
C SER A 202 -16.61 -5.69 8.45
N ALA A 203 -15.83 -6.46 7.68
CA ALA A 203 -14.62 -5.92 7.07
C ALA A 203 -14.94 -4.75 6.12
N THR A 204 -16.08 -4.80 5.43
CA THR A 204 -16.57 -3.72 4.57
C THR A 204 -16.83 -2.43 5.36
N ASP A 205 -17.44 -2.51 6.55
CA ASP A 205 -17.69 -1.33 7.38
C ASP A 205 -16.39 -0.77 7.97
N ALA A 206 -15.44 -1.65 8.33
CA ALA A 206 -14.11 -1.25 8.75
C ALA A 206 -13.37 -0.48 7.64
N ALA A 207 -13.38 -1.01 6.41
CA ALA A 207 -12.80 -0.36 5.23
C ALA A 207 -13.49 0.98 4.93
N ARG A 208 -14.83 1.02 4.96
CA ARG A 208 -15.62 2.24 4.73
C ARG A 208 -15.28 3.32 5.75
N ALA A 209 -15.30 3.01 7.04
CA ALA A 209 -15.03 3.99 8.10
C ALA A 209 -13.63 4.61 7.98
N ILE A 210 -12.61 3.79 7.70
CA ILE A 210 -11.23 4.27 7.52
C ILE A 210 -11.10 5.07 6.21
N GLY A 211 -11.69 4.58 5.11
CA GLY A 211 -11.68 5.28 3.82
C GLY A 211 -12.39 6.63 3.87
N GLU A 212 -13.53 6.73 4.56
CA GLU A 212 -14.26 7.99 4.76
C GLU A 212 -13.46 8.98 5.63
N ALA A 213 -12.79 8.50 6.67
CA ALA A 213 -11.90 9.34 7.47
C ALA A 213 -10.74 9.90 6.62
N ALA A 214 -10.14 9.10 5.76
CA ALA A 214 -9.11 9.55 4.83
C ALA A 214 -9.66 10.54 3.79
N ALA A 215 -10.85 10.28 3.23
CA ALA A 215 -11.49 11.16 2.25
C ALA A 215 -11.94 12.51 2.85
N HIS A 216 -12.32 12.54 4.12
CA HIS A 216 -12.57 13.79 4.82
C HIS A 216 -11.26 14.57 5.00
N ARG A 217 -10.21 13.89 5.46
CA ARG A 217 -8.90 14.47 5.71
C ARG A 217 -8.23 14.99 4.43
N SER A 218 -8.39 14.29 3.31
CA SER A 218 -7.82 14.68 2.00
C SER A 218 -8.36 16.01 1.45
N ARG A 219 -9.56 16.40 1.87
CA ARG A 219 -10.22 17.66 1.46
C ARG A 219 -9.93 18.82 2.40
N SER A 220 -9.29 18.56 3.54
CA SER A 220 -8.96 19.60 4.51
C SER A 220 -7.72 20.38 4.07
N SER A 221 -7.79 21.70 4.04
CA SER A 221 -6.66 22.56 3.67
C SER A 221 -5.71 22.88 4.83
N THR A 222 -6.06 22.50 6.06
CA THR A 222 -5.34 22.92 7.27
C THR A 222 -4.89 21.77 8.16
N GLU A 223 -5.48 20.59 8.00
CA GLU A 223 -5.21 19.47 8.90
C GLU A 223 -3.85 18.84 8.66
N ARG A 224 -3.25 18.34 9.75
CA ARG A 224 -1.95 17.70 9.69
C ARG A 224 -2.05 16.30 9.10
N THR A 225 -1.39 16.09 7.97
CA THR A 225 -1.35 14.79 7.27
C THR A 225 0.08 14.25 7.17
N PRO A 226 0.23 12.92 6.99
CA PRO A 226 1.49 12.31 6.62
C PRO A 226 2.13 12.96 5.39
N PHE A 227 1.37 13.20 4.32
CA PHE A 227 1.90 13.79 3.08
C PHE A 227 2.50 15.17 3.31
N MET A 228 1.78 16.07 3.98
CA MET A 228 2.32 17.39 4.33
C MET A 228 3.60 17.27 5.17
N LYS A 229 3.63 16.32 6.12
CA LYS A 229 4.82 16.11 6.97
C LYS A 229 6.03 15.73 6.11
N HIS A 230 5.87 14.80 5.17
CA HIS A 230 6.93 14.36 4.27
C HIS A 230 7.33 15.46 3.27
N ALA A 231 6.36 16.14 2.65
CA ALA A 231 6.63 17.28 1.75
C ALA A 231 7.53 18.33 2.42
N ARG A 232 7.23 18.67 3.69
CA ARG A 232 8.04 19.62 4.46
C ARG A 232 9.44 19.10 4.78
N GLN A 233 9.61 17.79 5.00
CA GLN A 233 10.93 17.18 5.23
C GLN A 233 11.80 17.24 3.97
N GLU A 234 11.17 17.19 2.80
CA GLU A 234 11.80 17.28 1.48
C GLU A 234 11.94 18.74 0.99
N GLY A 235 11.66 19.71 1.86
CA GLY A 235 11.81 21.15 1.55
C GLY A 235 10.69 21.73 0.68
N ALA A 236 9.64 20.96 0.38
CA ALA A 236 8.46 21.43 -0.33
C ALA A 236 7.45 22.07 0.62
N PHE A 237 6.78 23.13 0.16
CA PHE A 237 5.67 23.74 0.88
C PHE A 237 4.36 23.10 0.46
N PHE A 238 3.72 22.37 1.37
CA PHE A 238 2.40 21.78 1.20
C PHE A 238 1.60 21.92 2.49
N THR A 239 0.29 22.12 2.40
CA THR A 239 -0.60 22.30 3.57
C THR A 239 -1.88 21.50 3.41
N GLY A 240 -2.35 20.89 4.49
CA GLY A 240 -3.59 20.11 4.49
C GLY A 240 -3.40 18.68 3.96
N GLY A 241 -4.51 18.10 3.51
CA GLY A 241 -4.56 16.78 2.88
C GLY A 241 -4.22 16.81 1.39
N LYS A 242 -3.86 15.63 0.88
CA LYS A 242 -3.61 15.39 -0.55
C LYS A 242 -4.89 14.80 -1.13
N MET A 243 -5.58 15.55 -1.99
CA MET A 243 -6.73 15.02 -2.73
C MET A 243 -6.24 13.95 -3.71
N ASP A 244 -6.71 12.72 -3.53
CA ASP A 244 -6.28 11.56 -4.30
C ASP A 244 -7.40 10.50 -4.37
N ASP A 245 -7.22 9.51 -5.24
CA ASP A 245 -8.07 8.32 -5.28
C ASP A 245 -7.78 7.43 -4.07
N ILE A 246 -8.82 7.14 -3.28
CA ILE A 246 -8.70 6.38 -2.03
C ILE A 246 -9.36 5.02 -2.21
N THR A 247 -8.53 3.98 -2.22
CA THR A 247 -9.00 2.59 -2.17
C THR A 247 -8.56 1.96 -0.85
N VAL A 248 -9.48 1.27 -0.19
CA VAL A 248 -9.23 0.56 1.07
C VAL A 248 -9.85 -0.83 0.98
N VAL A 249 -9.06 -1.86 1.27
CA VAL A 249 -9.50 -3.24 1.42
C VAL A 249 -9.20 -3.67 2.84
N ALA A 250 -10.20 -4.21 3.53
CA ALA A 250 -10.03 -4.76 4.88
C ALA A 250 -10.36 -6.25 4.88
N CYS A 251 -9.64 -7.03 5.69
CA CYS A 251 -9.88 -8.45 5.87
C CYS A 251 -9.66 -8.85 7.33
N TRP A 252 -10.64 -9.53 7.92
CA TRP A 252 -10.45 -10.20 9.21
C TRP A 252 -9.78 -11.55 9.01
N VAL A 253 -8.79 -11.86 9.83
CA VAL A 253 -8.24 -13.21 9.93
C VAL A 253 -9.13 -14.01 10.87
N THR A 254 -9.82 -15.01 10.33
CA THR A 254 -10.77 -15.87 11.06
C THR A 254 -10.33 -17.32 11.06
N SER A 255 -10.73 -18.08 12.08
CA SER A 255 -10.67 -19.54 12.03
C SER A 255 -11.79 -20.09 11.13
N PRO A 256 -11.63 -21.28 10.54
CA PRO A 256 -12.69 -21.94 9.77
C PRO A 256 -13.99 -22.10 10.56
N ASP A 257 -13.88 -22.34 11.87
CA ASP A 257 -15.04 -22.49 12.77
C ASP A 257 -15.85 -21.19 12.92
N SER A 258 -15.20 -20.04 12.73
CA SER A 258 -15.83 -18.71 12.77
C SER A 258 -16.51 -18.33 11.45
N LEU A 259 -16.28 -19.06 10.35
CA LEU A 259 -16.86 -18.76 9.03
C LEU A 259 -18.25 -19.40 8.82
N LEU A 260 -18.66 -20.34 9.67
CA LEU A 260 -19.92 -21.09 9.54
C LEU A 260 -21.19 -20.20 9.66
N SER A 261 -21.06 -18.91 9.98
CA SER A 261 -22.19 -17.97 10.06
C SER A 261 -22.27 -16.94 8.93
N ASN A 262 -21.25 -16.78 8.07
CA ASN A 262 -21.21 -15.74 7.03
C ASN A 262 -20.76 -16.32 5.68
N SER A 263 -21.62 -17.11 5.05
CA SER A 263 -21.37 -17.64 3.70
C SER A 263 -21.72 -16.62 2.61
N GLU A 264 -20.80 -15.72 2.33
CA GLU A 264 -20.58 -15.24 0.95
C GLU A 264 -19.13 -15.55 0.59
N ASP A 265 -18.91 -16.85 0.33
CA ASP A 265 -17.64 -17.36 -0.15
C ASP A 265 -17.40 -16.86 -1.58
N ILE A 266 -16.35 -16.05 -1.76
CA ILE A 266 -15.91 -15.51 -3.06
C ILE A 266 -15.11 -16.52 -3.88
N SER A 267 -15.04 -17.79 -3.45
CA SER A 267 -14.35 -18.88 -4.16
C SER A 267 -14.88 -19.14 -5.59
N GLY A 268 -15.96 -18.47 -6.01
CA GLY A 268 -16.51 -18.47 -7.38
C GLY A 268 -16.04 -17.37 -8.34
N PHE A 269 -15.08 -16.49 -8.01
CA PHE A 269 -14.63 -15.44 -8.95
C PHE A 269 -13.76 -16.02 -10.09
N GLN A 270 -14.40 -16.67 -11.06
CA GLN A 270 -13.84 -16.83 -12.40
C GLN A 270 -13.78 -15.44 -13.03
N GLY A 271 -12.56 -15.00 -13.33
CA GLY A 271 -12.24 -13.63 -13.75
C GLY A 271 -13.34 -12.98 -14.56
N ALA A 272 -13.98 -11.97 -13.98
CA ALA A 272 -14.84 -11.08 -14.74
C ALA A 272 -13.96 -10.45 -15.83
N ALA A 273 -14.21 -10.86 -17.08
CA ALA A 273 -13.81 -10.09 -18.23
C ALA A 273 -14.28 -8.65 -17.97
N ALA A 274 -13.32 -7.72 -17.89
CA ALA A 274 -13.62 -6.30 -17.86
C ALA A 274 -14.52 -6.01 -19.07
N VAL A 275 -15.81 -5.82 -18.82
CA VAL A 275 -16.72 -5.29 -19.82
C VAL A 275 -16.29 -3.84 -19.98
N SER A 276 -15.50 -3.59 -21.02
CA SER A 276 -15.34 -2.27 -21.60
C SER A 276 -16.74 -1.72 -21.83
N ARG A 277 -17.13 -0.72 -21.06
CA ARG A 277 -18.15 0.22 -21.54
C ARG A 277 -17.40 1.20 -22.41
N ASP A 278 -17.36 0.89 -23.70
CA ASP A 278 -16.96 1.82 -24.73
C ASP A 278 -17.91 3.04 -24.71
N CYS A 279 -17.30 4.22 -24.75
CA CYS A 279 -17.82 5.54 -25.16
C CYS A 279 -18.97 6.17 -24.34
#